data_AF-G3ILA4-F1
#
_entry.id   AF-G3ILA4-F1
#
_cell.length_a   1.000
_cell.length_b   1.000
_cell.length_c   1.000
_cell.angle_alpha   90.00
_cell.angle_beta   90.00
_cell.angle_gamma   90.00
#
_symmetry.space_group_name_H-M   'P 1'
#
loop_
_entity.id
_entity.type
_entity.pdbx_description
1 polymer ?
#
loop_
_entity_poly.entity_id
_entity_poly.type
_entity_poly.pdbx_seq_one_letter_code
_entity_poly.pdbx_strand_id
1 'polypeptide(L)' 'MAKARKIPTLNLVLHLCGSIIEPSLCQSLQKDKYDKAILCCHLYLCVVNFLEKKGGHTNNLHPKKIK' A
#
# COMPACT_ATOMS: atom_id res chain seq x y z
N MET A 1 -21.14 17.93 -49.30
CA MET A 1 -21.35 17.97 -47.83
C MET A 1 -20.03 17.63 -47.14
N ALA A 2 -19.42 18.60 -46.45
CA ALA A 2 -18.12 18.42 -45.81
C ALA A 2 -18.28 17.70 -44.47
N LYS A 3 -17.70 16.49 -44.35
CA LYS A 3 -17.71 15.70 -43.12
C LYS A 3 -16.60 16.21 -42.21
N ALA A 4 -16.96 17.04 -41.23
CA ALA A 4 -16.03 17.56 -40.23
C ALA A 4 -15.45 16.39 -39.40
N ARG A 5 -14.21 16.00 -39.68
CA ARG A 5 -13.40 15.12 -38.81
C ARG A 5 -12.97 15.92 -37.57
N LYS A 6 -13.87 16.10 -36.61
CA LYS A 6 -13.50 16.49 -35.25
C LYS A 6 -13.05 15.22 -34.52
N ILE A 7 -12.02 15.34 -33.67
CA ILE A 7 -11.32 14.30 -32.88
C ILE A 7 -9.96 13.80 -33.43
N PRO A 8 -8.99 14.68 -33.76
CA PRO A 8 -7.57 14.33 -33.65
C PRO A 8 -6.94 14.81 -32.33
N THR A 9 -7.56 15.77 -31.65
CA THR A 9 -7.00 16.44 -30.46
C THR A 9 -7.11 15.60 -29.19
N LEU A 10 -8.23 14.91 -28.99
CA LEU A 10 -8.48 14.17 -27.74
C LEU A 10 -7.56 12.96 -27.61
N ASN A 11 -7.34 12.22 -28.69
CA ASN A 11 -6.44 11.06 -28.69
C ASN A 11 -4.97 11.49 -28.54
N LEU A 12 -4.58 12.61 -29.16
CA LEU A 12 -3.25 13.19 -29.00
C LEU A 12 -3.00 13.68 -27.57
N VAL A 13 -3.99 14.33 -26.94
CA VAL A 13 -3.90 14.78 -25.54
C VAL A 13 -3.81 13.60 -24.58
N LEU A 14 -4.57 12.53 -24.80
CA LEU A 14 -4.49 11.32 -23.98
C LEU A 14 -3.14 10.62 -24.12
N HIS A 15 -2.61 10.50 -25.35
CA HIS A 15 -1.30 9.91 -25.60
C HIS A 15 -0.16 10.74 -25.00
N LEU A 16 -0.23 12.07 -25.15
CA LEU A 16 0.71 12.99 -24.50
C LEU A 16 0.60 12.89 -22.98
N CYS A 17 -0.59 12.94 -22.37
CA CYS A 17 -0.75 12.78 -20.91
C CYS A 17 -0.24 11.44 -20.37
N GLY A 18 -0.44 10.35 -21.10
CA GLY A 18 0.11 9.03 -20.76
C GLY A 18 1.64 8.95 -20.93
N SER A 19 2.22 9.80 -21.78
CA SER A 19 3.66 9.89 -22.03
C SER A 19 4.37 10.97 -21.20
N ILE A 20 3.62 11.97 -20.69
CA ILE A 20 4.11 13.12 -19.90
C ILE A 20 4.63 12.65 -18.54
N ILE A 21 3.97 11.65 -17.94
CA ILE A 21 4.54 10.93 -16.82
C ILE A 21 5.16 9.66 -17.37
N GLU A 22 6.48 9.65 -17.41
CA GLU A 22 7.27 8.50 -17.84
C GLU A 22 6.73 7.22 -17.18
N PRO A 23 6.25 6.22 -17.94
CA PRO A 23 5.63 5.03 -17.37
C PRO A 23 6.50 4.30 -16.34
N SER A 24 7.82 4.33 -16.52
CA SER A 24 8.80 3.81 -15.55
C SER A 24 8.82 4.60 -14.23
N LEU A 25 8.59 5.91 -14.25
CA LEU A 25 8.46 6.72 -13.04
C LEU A 25 7.20 6.35 -12.26
N CYS A 26 6.07 6.16 -12.94
CA CYS A 26 4.83 5.67 -12.32
C CYS A 26 5.02 4.28 -11.69
N GLN A 27 5.65 3.35 -12.41
CA GLN A 27 5.94 2.01 -11.90
C GLN A 27 6.90 2.04 -10.72
N SER A 28 7.93 2.89 -10.76
CA SER A 28 8.89 3.07 -9.69
C SER A 28 8.24 3.63 -8.42
N LEU A 29 7.39 4.64 -8.55
CA LEU A 29 6.63 5.21 -7.43
C LEU A 29 5.62 4.22 -6.85
N GLN A 30 4.94 3.43 -7.70
CA GLN A 30 4.06 2.37 -7.21
C GLN A 30 4.86 1.33 -6.44
N LYS A 31 5.99 0.86 -6.98
CA LYS A 31 6.87 -0.11 -6.34
C LYS A 31 7.39 0.39 -4.99
N ASP A 32 7.88 1.63 -4.90
CA ASP A 32 8.32 2.22 -3.63
C ASP A 32 7.18 2.26 -2.59
N LYS A 33 5.94 2.57 -3.01
CA LYS A 33 4.78 2.56 -2.12
C LYS A 33 4.43 1.14 -1.65
N TYR A 34 4.45 0.16 -2.53
CA TYR A 34 4.24 -1.25 -2.17
C TYR A 34 5.34 -1.77 -1.26
N ASP A 35 6.61 -1.47 -1.55
CA ASP A 35 7.77 -1.88 -0.74
C ASP A 35 7.70 -1.26 0.66
N LYS A 36 7.35 0.03 0.76
CA LYS A 36 7.12 0.70 2.05
C LYS A 36 5.96 0.10 2.84
N ALA A 37 4.85 -0.25 2.18
CA ALA A 37 3.73 -0.91 2.82
C ALA A 37 4.12 -2.30 3.34
N ILE A 38 4.84 -3.10 2.54
CA ILE A 38 5.33 -4.43 2.92
C ILE A 38 6.30 -4.32 4.10
N LEU A 39 7.24 -3.38 4.07
CA LEU A 39 8.19 -3.14 5.17
C LEU A 39 7.47 -2.78 6.47
N CYS A 40 6.45 -1.91 6.39
CA CYS A 40 5.67 -1.50 7.55
C CYS A 40 4.86 -2.67 8.14
N CYS A 41 4.20 -3.46 7.29
CA CYS A 41 3.49 -4.68 7.70
C CYS A 41 4.42 -5.70 8.35
N HIS A 42 5.60 -5.93 7.75
CA HIS A 42 6.59 -6.87 8.28
C HIS A 42 7.11 -6.40 9.64
N LEU A 43 7.45 -5.10 9.77
CA LEU A 43 7.91 -4.53 11.02
C LEU A 43 6.83 -4.62 12.11
N TYR A 44 5.58 -4.28 11.81
CA TYR A 44 4.46 -4.39 12.74
C TYR A 44 4.29 -5.84 13.23
N LEU A 45 4.28 -6.81 12.30
CA LEU A 45 4.15 -8.23 12.65
C LEU A 45 5.33 -8.73 13.49
N CYS A 46 6.57 -8.30 13.16
CA CYS A 46 7.75 -8.62 13.97
C CYS A 46 7.64 -8.06 15.39
N VAL A 47 7.19 -6.81 15.54
CA VAL A 47 7.00 -6.18 16.85
C VAL A 47 5.91 -6.90 17.65
N VAL A 48 4.76 -7.19 17.03
CA VAL A 48 3.66 -7.94 17.68
C VAL A 48 4.13 -9.32 18.12
N ASN A 49 4.79 -10.08 17.24
CA ASN A 49 5.32 -11.40 17.57
C ASN A 49 6.37 -11.34 18.69
N PHE A 50 7.24 -10.33 18.68
CA PHE A 50 8.22 -10.12 19.74
C PHE A 50 7.55 -9.82 21.09
N LEU A 51 6.52 -8.97 21.09
CA LEU A 51 5.74 -8.64 22.29
C LEU A 51 4.94 -9.84 22.78
N GLU A 52 4.37 -10.66 21.90
CA GLU A 52 3.66 -11.88 22.28
C GLU A 52 4.61 -12.93 22.87
N LYS A 53 5.80 -13.10 22.28
CA LYS A 53 6.83 -14.02 22.81
C LYS A 53 7.40 -13.56 24.16
N LYS A 54 7.54 -12.25 24.39
CA LYS A 54 7.97 -11.69 25.68
C LYS A 54 6.84 -11.56 26.69
N GLY A 55 5.60 -11.43 26.23
CA GLY A 55 4.39 -11.41 27.04
C GLY A 55 4.08 -12.81 27.52
N GLY A 56 4.88 -13.32 28.46
CA GLY A 56 4.61 -14.58 29.13
C GLY A 56 3.14 -14.65 29.53
N HIS A 57 2.45 -15.68 29.01
CA HIS A 57 1.04 -15.96 29.22
C HIS A 57 0.81 -16.28 30.71
N THR A 58 0.87 -15.26 31.56
CA THR A 58 0.70 -15.38 32.99
C THR A 58 -0.76 -15.10 33.29
N ASN A 59 -1.60 -16.09 33.01
CA ASN A 59 -2.91 -16.23 33.61
C ASN A 59 -2.76 -16.60 35.10
N ASN A 60 -2.12 -15.73 35.88
CA ASN A 60 -2.04 -15.83 37.34
C ASN A 60 -3.37 -15.41 37.98
N LEU A 61 -4.48 -15.94 37.47
CA LEU A 61 -5.80 -15.80 38.08
C LEU A 61 -5.82 -16.70 39.31
N HIS A 62 -5.28 -16.20 40.41
CA HIS A 62 -5.44 -16.86 41.70
C HIS A 62 -6.91 -16.71 42.13
N PRO A 63 -7.66 -17.82 42.33
CA PRO A 63 -9.04 -17.72 42.77
C PRO A 63 -9.11 -17.00 44.12
N LYS A 64 -9.91 -15.93 44.16
CA LYS A 64 -10.15 -15.16 45.39
C LYS A 64 -10.81 -16.08 46.41
N LYS A 65 -10.11 -16.40 47.50
CA LYS A 65 -10.70 -17.16 48.62
C LYS A 65 -11.88 -16.36 49.18
N ILE A 66 -13.08 -16.90 49.01
CA ILE A 66 -14.28 -16.42 49.70
C ILE A 66 -14.24 -17.04 51.11
N LYS A 67 -14.38 -16.18 52.11
CA LYS A 67 -14.20 -16.48 53.54
C LYS A 67 -15.51 -16.91 54.17
#